data_AF-A0A8T4U401-F1
#
_entry.id   AF-A0A8T4U401-F1
#
_cell.length_a   1.000
_cell.length_b   1.000
_cell.length_c   1.000
_cell.angle_alpha   90.00
_cell.angle_beta   90.00
_cell.angle_gamma   90.00
#
_symmetry.space_group_name_H-M   'P 1'
#
loop_
_entity.id
_entity.type
_entity.pdbx_description
1 polymer ?
#
loop_
_entity_poly.entity_id
_entity_poly.type
_entity_poly.pdbx_seq_one_letter_code
_entity_poly.pdbx_strand_id
1 'polypeptide(L)'
;MAVDIGVFLTTWAPRLNLLLVVYVVYLFITLFRRKSDEHIYTTPWKLLFVAVSVYIVEQSLTVLRMLEIVSYPHLLVNGAFEIVIITLFIYTLLLQREHVAKEIFGKRF
;
A
#
# COMPACT_ATOMS: atom_id res chain seq x y z
N MET A 1 9.90 34.39 -4.94
CA MET A 1 8.80 33.98 -4.04
C MET A 1 9.09 32.53 -3.65
N ALA A 2 9.88 32.33 -2.58
CA ALA A 2 10.17 30.98 -2.12
C ALA A 2 8.88 30.43 -1.52
N VAL A 3 8.23 29.51 -2.22
CA VAL A 3 7.14 28.73 -1.63
C VAL A 3 7.78 28.00 -0.46
N ASP A 4 7.34 28.34 0.75
CA ASP A 4 7.81 27.73 1.97
C ASP A 4 7.57 26.21 1.85
N ILE A 5 8.65 25.43 1.90
CA ILE A 5 8.61 23.98 1.60
C ILE A 5 7.59 23.29 2.53
N GLY A 6 7.43 23.81 3.75
CA GLY A 6 6.41 23.34 4.70
C GLY A 6 4.96 23.50 4.21
N VAL A 7 4.63 24.59 3.53
CA VAL A 7 3.29 24.82 2.97
C VAL A 7 3.05 23.92 1.76
N PHE A 8 4.08 23.72 0.94
CA PHE A 8 3.99 22.80 -0.20
C PHE A 8 3.75 21.36 0.27
N LEU A 9 4.51 20.88 1.25
CA LEU A 9 4.38 19.52 1.79
C LEU A 9 3.01 19.28 2.43
N THR A 10 2.49 20.23 3.21
CA THR A 10 1.19 20.06 3.87
C THR A 10 0.02 20.09 2.89
N THR A 11 0.14 20.82 1.78
CA THR A 11 -0.95 21.01 0.82
C THR A 11 -0.94 20.01 -0.33
N TRP A 12 0.24 19.68 -0.87
CA TRP A 12 0.37 18.86 -2.07
C TRP A 12 0.66 17.40 -1.79
N ALA A 13 1.37 17.06 -0.70
CA ALA A 13 1.67 15.67 -0.38
C ALA A 13 0.40 14.80 -0.23
N PRO A 14 -0.68 15.25 0.43
CA PRO A 14 -1.91 14.46 0.52
C PRO A 14 -2.55 14.19 -0.86
N ARG A 15 -2.51 15.19 -1.77
CA ARG A 15 -3.07 15.07 -3.12
C ARG A 15 -2.24 14.12 -3.99
N LEU A 16 -0.92 14.20 -3.90
CA LEU A 16 0.00 13.31 -4.62
C LEU A 16 -0.11 11.87 -4.12
N ASN A 17 -0.26 11.66 -2.80
CA ASN A 17 -0.54 10.35 -2.23
C ASN A 17 -1.84 9.76 -2.78
N LEU A 18 -2.89 10.57 -2.91
CA LEU A 18 -4.17 10.13 -3.48
C LEU A 18 -4.06 9.75 -4.97
N LEU A 19 -3.26 10.50 -5.75
CA LEU A 19 -2.93 10.12 -7.14
C LEU A 19 -2.13 8.82 -7.21
N LEU A 20 -1.16 8.63 -6.31
CA LEU A 20 -0.39 7.40 -6.21
C LEU A 20 -1.29 6.20 -5.89
N VAL A 21 -2.27 6.35 -5.00
CA VAL A 21 -3.27 5.32 -4.72
C VAL A 21 -4.00 4.89 -5.99
N VAL A 22 -4.52 5.85 -6.76
CA VAL A 22 -5.24 5.55 -8.01
C VAL A 22 -4.36 4.79 -8.99
N TYR A 23 -3.10 5.20 -9.14
CA TYR A 23 -2.13 4.53 -10.00
C TYR A 23 -1.83 3.10 -9.54
N VAL A 24 -1.64 2.89 -8.23
CA VAL A 24 -1.40 1.57 -7.67
C VAL A 24 -2.62 0.65 -7.84
N VAL A 25 -3.84 1.16 -7.63
CA VAL A 25 -5.07 0.40 -7.91
C VAL A 25 -5.15 -0.02 -9.38
N TYR A 26 -4.81 0.87 -10.31
CA TYR A 26 -4.74 0.54 -11.73
C TYR A 26 -3.74 -0.59 -12.03
N LEU A 27 -2.56 -0.58 -11.40
CA LEU A 27 -1.57 -1.65 -11.53
C LEU A 27 -2.11 -2.99 -11.00
N PHE A 28 -2.81 -3.00 -9.86
CA PHE A 28 -3.42 -4.22 -9.32
C PHE A 28 -4.54 -4.77 -10.21
N ILE A 29 -5.39 -3.90 -10.76
CA ILE A 29 -6.41 -4.32 -11.73
C ILE A 29 -5.73 -4.97 -12.95
N THR A 30 -4.66 -4.36 -13.45
CA THR A 30 -3.90 -4.89 -14.59
C THR A 30 -3.28 -6.24 -14.25
N LEU A 31 -2.74 -6.40 -13.04
CA LEU A 31 -2.17 -7.66 -12.55
C LEU A 31 -3.23 -8.76 -12.43
N PHE A 32 -4.41 -8.47 -11.88
CA PHE A 32 -5.49 -9.45 -11.73
C PHE A 32 -6.21 -9.79 -13.04
N ARG A 33 -6.16 -8.91 -14.04
CA ARG A 33 -6.69 -9.18 -15.39
C ARG A 33 -5.75 -10.01 -16.24
N ARG A 34 -4.48 -10.13 -15.86
CA ARG A 34 -3.53 -11.02 -16.55
C ARG A 34 -3.96 -12.46 -16.33
N LYS A 35 -3.90 -13.30 -17.39
CA LYS A 35 -4.14 -14.74 -17.26
C LYS A 35 -3.22 -15.31 -16.18
N SER A 36 -3.76 -16.20 -15.36
CA SER A 36 -2.99 -16.90 -14.32
C SER A 36 -1.94 -17.78 -15.01
N ASP A 37 -0.74 -17.24 -15.22
CA ASP A 37 0.42 -18.05 -15.57
C ASP A 37 0.85 -18.82 -14.31
N GLU A 38 1.05 -20.13 -14.46
CA GLU A 38 1.44 -21.06 -13.38
C GLU A 38 2.77 -20.65 -12.70
N HIS A 39 3.54 -19.77 -13.34
CA HIS A 39 4.80 -19.22 -12.85
C HIS A 39 4.67 -17.89 -12.08
N ILE A 40 3.48 -17.30 -11.98
CA ILE A 40 3.30 -16.04 -11.24
C ILE A 40 2.80 -16.37 -9.84
N TYR A 41 3.67 -16.20 -8.85
CA TYR A 41 3.32 -16.36 -7.44
C TYR A 41 2.40 -15.21 -6.99
N THR A 42 1.08 -15.41 -7.10
CA THR A 42 0.06 -14.36 -6.88
C THR A 42 -0.24 -14.07 -5.40
N THR A 43 0.11 -14.96 -4.47
CA THR A 43 -0.14 -14.80 -3.02
C THR A 43 0.43 -13.50 -2.42
N PRO A 44 1.71 -13.13 -2.63
CA PRO A 44 2.26 -11.87 -2.12
C PRO A 44 1.55 -10.64 -2.71
N TRP A 45 1.13 -10.72 -3.97
CA TRP A 45 0.40 -9.64 -4.62
C TRP A 45 -1.00 -9.44 -4.04
N LYS A 46 -1.68 -10.53 -3.64
CA LYS A 46 -2.97 -10.43 -2.93
C LYS A 46 -2.80 -9.76 -1.56
N LEU A 47 -1.71 -10.06 -0.84
CA LEU A 47 -1.41 -9.44 0.45
C LEU A 47 -1.08 -7.95 0.30
N LEU A 48 -0.29 -7.58 -0.71
CA LEU A 48 -0.03 -6.19 -1.04
C LEU A 48 -1.31 -5.45 -1.45
N PHE A 49 -2.21 -6.11 -2.17
CA PHE A 49 -3.51 -5.50 -2.51
C PHE A 49 -4.35 -5.21 -1.26
N VAL A 50 -4.33 -6.10 -0.26
CA VAL A 50 -4.97 -5.85 1.04
C VAL A 50 -4.31 -4.66 1.74
N ALA A 51 -2.98 -4.60 1.80
CA ALA A 51 -2.25 -3.49 2.41
C ALA A 51 -2.57 -2.15 1.72
N VAL A 52 -2.64 -2.13 0.39
CA VAL A 52 -3.05 -0.96 -0.38
C VAL A 52 -4.49 -0.59 -0.06
N SER A 53 -5.41 -1.54 -0.01
CA SER A 53 -6.82 -1.28 0.34
C SER A 53 -6.95 -0.62 1.71
N VAL A 54 -6.18 -1.09 2.69
CA VAL A 54 -6.10 -0.48 4.04
C VAL A 54 -5.58 0.97 3.94
N TYR A 55 -4.55 1.20 3.13
CA TYR A 55 -4.03 2.55 2.87
C TYR A 55 -5.05 3.48 2.18
N ILE A 56 -5.86 2.98 1.24
CA ILE A 56 -6.94 3.79 0.62
C ILE A 56 -7.94 4.26 1.66
N VAL A 57 -8.33 3.36 2.58
CA VAL A 57 -9.26 3.69 3.66
C VAL A 57 -8.66 4.75 4.58
N GLU A 58 -7.39 4.59 4.96
CA GLU A 58 -6.67 5.57 5.79
C GLU A 58 -6.61 6.97 5.12
N GLN A 59 -6.25 7.04 3.83
CA GLN A 59 -6.19 8.30 3.10
C GLN A 59 -7.59 8.93 2.94
N SER A 60 -8.63 8.11 2.72
CA SER A 60 -10.01 8.59 2.63
C SER A 60 -10.48 9.20 3.95
N LEU A 61 -10.18 8.56 5.09
CA LEU A 61 -10.46 9.11 6.43
C LEU A 61 -9.69 10.41 6.68
N THR A 62 -8.43 10.46 6.24
CA THR A 62 -7.59 11.66 6.37
C THR A 62 -8.17 12.85 5.58
N VAL A 63 -8.65 12.62 4.35
CA VAL A 63 -9.32 13.65 3.55
C VAL A 63 -10.65 14.09 4.17
N LEU A 64 -11.49 13.15 4.64
CA LEU A 64 -12.75 13.48 5.32
C LEU A 64 -12.53 14.34 6.57
N ARG A 65 -11.43 14.10 7.28
CA ARG A 65 -11.01 14.91 8.43
C ARG A 65 -10.54 16.31 8.01
N MET A 66 -9.80 16.44 6.91
CA MET A 66 -9.41 17.76 6.38
C MET A 66 -10.62 18.61 5.96
N LEU A 67 -11.72 17.95 5.57
CA LEU A 67 -13.01 18.61 5.27
C LEU A 67 -13.86 18.86 6.53
N GLU A 68 -13.35 18.58 7.72
CA GLU A 68 -14.03 18.73 9.01
C GLU A 68 -15.32 17.90 9.16
N ILE A 69 -15.52 16.86 8.32
CA ILE A 69 -16.71 16.00 8.34
C ILE A 69 -16.66 14.99 9.50
N VAL A 70 -15.45 14.55 9.87
CA VAL A 70 -15.24 13.55 10.93
C VAL A 70 -14.09 13.99 11.84
N SER A 71 -14.31 13.96 13.17
CA SER A 71 -13.30 14.26 14.18
C SER A 71 -12.88 12.98 14.92
N TYR A 72 -11.61 12.59 14.78
CA TYR A 72 -11.01 11.45 15.50
C TYR A 72 -9.54 11.75 15.87
N PRO A 73 -8.98 11.08 16.90
CA PRO A 73 -7.57 11.23 17.26
C PRO A 73 -6.66 10.67 16.17
N HIS A 74 -6.06 11.56 15.38
CA HIS A 74 -5.34 11.20 14.16
C HIS A 74 -4.15 10.27 14.40
N LEU A 75 -3.39 10.52 15.47
CA LEU A 75 -2.17 9.76 15.78
C LEU A 75 -2.48 8.28 16.01
N LEU A 76 -3.60 8.00 16.69
CA LEU A 76 -3.95 6.64 17.09
C LEU A 76 -4.51 5.83 15.91
N VAL A 77 -5.36 6.46 15.10
CA VAL A 77 -5.99 5.80 13.95
C VAL A 77 -4.99 5.62 12.80
N ASN A 78 -4.27 6.67 12.40
CA ASN A 78 -3.28 6.55 11.32
C ASN A 78 -2.11 5.65 11.74
N GLY A 79 -1.63 5.77 12.98
CA GLY A 79 -0.58 4.89 13.49
C GLY A 79 -0.99 3.41 13.51
N ALA A 80 -2.24 3.10 13.86
CA ALA A 80 -2.75 1.73 13.78
C ALA A 80 -2.78 1.21 12.34
N PHE A 81 -3.25 2.02 11.38
CA PHE A 81 -3.25 1.66 9.96
C PHE A 81 -1.83 1.44 9.42
N GLU A 82 -0.88 2.30 9.78
CA GLU A 82 0.51 2.21 9.36
C GLU A 82 1.20 0.93 9.86
N ILE A 83 0.97 0.56 11.12
CA ILE A 83 1.48 -0.70 11.69
C ILE A 83 0.93 -1.92 10.93
N VAL A 84 -0.36 -1.91 10.57
CA VAL A 84 -0.97 -2.99 9.78
C VAL A 84 -0.32 -3.08 8.40
N ILE A 85 -0.14 -1.96 7.72
CA ILE A 85 0.49 -1.90 6.38
C ILE A 85 1.93 -2.41 6.44
N ILE A 86 2.73 -1.93 7.39
CA ILE A 86 4.14 -2.36 7.55
C ILE A 86 4.21 -3.86 7.86
N THR A 87 3.34 -4.36 8.73
CA THR A 87 3.31 -5.79 9.08
C THR A 87 2.97 -6.65 7.87
N LEU A 88 1.95 -6.27 7.10
CA LEU A 88 1.58 -6.96 5.84
C LEU A 88 2.71 -6.91 4.81
N PHE A 89 3.41 -5.78 4.73
CA PHE A 89 4.54 -5.61 3.83
C PHE A 89 5.73 -6.52 4.21
N ILE A 90 6.13 -6.52 5.48
CA ILE A 90 7.19 -7.41 5.99
C ILE A 90 6.82 -8.87 5.76
N TYR A 91 5.57 -9.25 6.08
CA TYR A 91 5.08 -10.61 5.85
C TYR A 91 5.15 -11.00 4.38
N THR A 92 4.81 -10.08 3.47
CA THR A 92 4.92 -10.29 2.02
C THR A 92 6.37 -10.54 1.60
N LEU A 93 7.33 -9.76 2.12
CA LEU A 93 8.75 -9.95 1.81
C LEU A 93 9.28 -11.31 2.29
N LEU A 94 8.86 -11.73 3.49
CA LEU A 94 9.23 -13.05 4.02
C LEU A 94 8.65 -14.18 3.16
N LEU A 95 7.41 -14.05 2.71
CA LEU A 95 6.76 -15.02 1.83
C LEU A 95 7.47 -15.11 0.46
N GLN A 96 7.86 -13.98 -0.11
CA GLN A 96 8.65 -13.94 -1.34
C GLN A 96 10.01 -14.60 -1.16
N ARG A 97 10.70 -14.29 -0.05
CA ARG A 97 11.99 -14.92 0.30
C ARG A 97 11.85 -16.44 0.41
N GLU A 98 10.81 -16.93 1.08
CA GLU A 98 10.57 -18.37 1.25
C GLU A 98 10.31 -19.06 -0.10
N HIS A 99 9.51 -18.44 -0.97
CA HIS A 99 9.23 -18.98 -2.30
C HIS A 99 10.50 -19.09 -3.15
N VAL A 100 11.31 -18.03 -3.18
CA VAL A 100 12.60 -18.03 -3.91
C VAL A 100 13.57 -19.05 -3.33
N ALA A 101 13.64 -19.19 -2.01
CA ALA A 101 14.48 -20.21 -1.38
C ALA A 101 14.04 -21.63 -1.77
N LYS A 102 12.73 -21.93 -1.77
CA LYS A 102 12.21 -23.23 -2.20
C LYS A 102 12.51 -23.51 -3.67
N GLU A 103 12.41 -22.52 -4.54
CA GLU A 103 12.72 -22.71 -5.97
C GLU A 103 14.21 -22.98 -6.21
N ILE A 104 15.10 -22.26 -5.51
CA ILE A 104 16.56 -22.43 -5.63
C ILE A 104 17.02 -23.78 -5.08
N PHE A 105 16.53 -24.19 -3.91
CA PHE A 105 16.94 -25.44 -3.25
C PHE A 105 16.20 -26.68 -3.77
N GLY A 106 14.97 -26.51 -4.27
CA GLY A 106 14.16 -27.60 -4.83
C GLY A 106 14.64 -28.09 -6.19
N LYS A 107 15.34 -27.27 -6.98
CA LYS A 107 15.96 -27.67 -8.26
C LYS A 107 17.27 -28.47 -8.11
N ARG A 108 17.71 -28.74 -6.88
CA ARG A 108 18.97 -29.45 -6.59
C ARG A 108 18.83 -30.95 -6.29
N PHE A 109 17.63 -31.51 -6.44
CA PHE A 109 17.33 -32.95 -6.38
C PHE A 109 16.49 -33.34 -7.59
#